data_AF-A0A1E8CN42-F1
#
_entry.id   AF-A0A1E8CN42-F1
#
_cell.length_a   1.000
_cell.length_b   1.000
_cell.length_c   1.000
_cell.angle_alpha   90.00
_cell.angle_beta   90.00
_cell.angle_gamma   90.00
#
_symmetry.space_group_name_H-M   'P 1'
#
loop_
_entity.id
_entity.type
_entity.pdbx_description
1 polymer ?
#
loop_
_entity_poly.entity_id
_entity_poly.type
_entity_poly.pdbx_seq_one_letter_code
_entity_poly.pdbx_strand_id
1 'polypeptide(L)' 'MQFSSVSEFIQMGAYSFHVWVVYLLFAVFVGYNLLLPGLQRKQFVSEQKRRAQRDAELTVQAARRKDSHSRGEG' A
#
# COMPACT_ATOMS: atom_id res chain seq x y z
N MET A 1 38.53 -23.14 -17.68
CA MET A 1 38.10 -21.72 -17.65
C MET A 1 36.97 -21.60 -16.66
N GLN A 2 37.27 -21.13 -15.46
CA GLN A 2 36.34 -21.01 -14.33
C GLN A 2 36.04 -19.52 -14.15
N PHE A 3 34.80 -19.11 -14.47
CA PHE A 3 34.30 -17.74 -14.30
C PHE A 3 34.44 -17.35 -12.83
N SER A 4 35.39 -16.45 -12.53
CA SER A 4 35.78 -16.16 -11.13
C SER A 4 35.23 -14.82 -10.61
N SER A 5 34.53 -14.03 -11.44
CA SER A 5 34.14 -12.67 -11.04
C SER A 5 32.86 -12.16 -11.72
N VAL A 6 31.97 -11.55 -10.93
CA VAL A 6 30.84 -10.71 -11.39
C VAL A 6 31.35 -9.61 -12.34
N SER A 7 32.58 -9.14 -12.14
CA SER A 7 33.23 -8.14 -12.99
C SER A 7 33.44 -8.62 -14.44
N GLU A 8 33.73 -9.90 -14.68
CA GLU A 8 33.95 -10.45 -16.04
C GLU A 8 32.62 -10.55 -16.81
N PHE A 9 31.51 -10.77 -16.08
CA PHE A 9 30.13 -10.76 -16.59
C PHE A 9 29.68 -9.36 -17.05
N ILE A 10 30.12 -8.32 -16.33
CA ILE A 10 29.89 -6.91 -16.68
C ILE A 10 30.81 -6.49 -17.85
N GLN A 11 32.00 -7.10 -17.98
CA GLN A 11 33.00 -6.76 -18.98
C GLN A 11 32.73 -7.35 -20.38
N MET A 12 31.93 -8.43 -20.49
CA MET A 12 31.25 -8.83 -21.75
C MET A 12 30.03 -7.93 -22.05
N GLY A 13 30.15 -6.64 -21.74
CA GLY A 13 29.04 -5.73 -21.51
C GLY A 13 28.16 -5.45 -22.73
N ALA A 14 28.69 -5.55 -23.96
CA ALA A 14 27.91 -5.22 -25.16
C ALA A 14 26.73 -6.19 -25.41
N TYR A 15 26.87 -7.48 -25.10
CA TYR A 15 25.82 -8.48 -25.36
C TYR A 15 24.78 -8.51 -24.22
N SER A 16 25.24 -8.32 -22.98
CA SER A 16 24.40 -8.37 -21.79
C SER A 16 23.62 -7.07 -21.53
N PHE A 17 24.07 -5.93 -22.11
CA PHE A 17 23.43 -4.61 -21.93
C PHE A 17 21.95 -4.59 -22.33
N HIS A 18 21.58 -5.34 -23.37
CA HIS A 18 20.19 -5.44 -23.83
C HIS A 18 19.25 -5.95 -22.73
N VAL A 19 19.68 -6.96 -21.98
CA VAL A 19 18.86 -7.56 -20.92
C VAL A 19 18.69 -6.59 -19.75
N TRP A 20 19.77 -5.85 -19.41
CA TRP A 20 19.71 -4.81 -18.38
C TRP A 20 18.75 -3.68 -18.72
N VAL A 21 18.68 -3.25 -19.99
CA VAL A 21 17.73 -2.22 -20.41
C VAL A 21 16.28 -2.71 -20.28
N VAL A 22 16.00 -3.96 -20.65
CA VAL A 22 14.66 -4.57 -20.47
C VAL A 22 14.32 -4.68 -18.98
N TYR A 23 15.26 -5.10 -18.14
CA TYR A 23 15.06 -5.14 -16.68
C TYR A 23 14.87 -3.74 -16.08
N LEU A 24 15.59 -2.73 -16.57
CA LEU A 24 15.44 -1.35 -16.13
C LEU A 24 14.05 -0.80 -16.50
N LEU A 25 13.62 -1.00 -17.75
CA LEU A 25 12.28 -0.64 -18.22
C LEU A 25 11.19 -1.36 -17.41
N PHE A 26 11.36 -2.67 -17.17
CA PHE A 26 10.45 -3.45 -16.36
C PHE A 26 10.39 -2.94 -14.92
N ALA A 27 11.53 -2.65 -14.29
CA ALA A 27 11.60 -2.11 -12.94
C ALA A 27 10.97 -0.71 -12.85
N VAL A 28 11.12 0.13 -13.88
CA VAL A 28 10.44 1.42 -13.99
C VAL A 28 8.93 1.23 -14.10
N PHE A 29 8.46 0.31 -14.96
CA PHE A 29 7.03 0.02 -15.10
C PHE A 29 6.43 -0.53 -13.81
N VAL A 30 7.08 -1.51 -13.19
CA VAL A 30 6.66 -2.09 -11.90
C VAL A 30 6.69 -1.03 -10.82
N GLY A 31 7.77 -0.26 -10.71
CA GLY A 31 7.89 0.84 -9.76
C GLY A 31 6.74 1.84 -9.93
N TYR A 32 6.53 2.34 -11.14
CA TYR A 32 5.45 3.26 -11.46
C TYR A 32 4.07 2.66 -11.12
N ASN A 33 3.84 1.42 -11.51
CA ASN A 33 2.60 0.69 -11.25
C ASN A 33 2.41 0.36 -9.76
N LEU A 34 3.46 0.36 -8.94
CA LEU A 34 3.40 0.13 -7.49
C LEU A 34 3.26 1.44 -6.69
N LEU A 35 3.76 2.56 -7.23
CA LEU A 35 3.51 3.91 -6.69
C LEU A 35 2.03 4.29 -6.75
N LEU A 36 1.34 3.99 -7.85
CA LEU A 36 -0.10 4.22 -8.04
C LEU A 36 -0.99 3.60 -6.92
N PRO A 37 -0.94 2.29 -6.63
CA PRO A 37 -1.71 1.66 -5.56
C PRO A 37 -1.22 2.08 -4.18
N GLY A 38 0.07 2.39 -4.01
CA GLY A 38 0.61 2.93 -2.76
C GLY A 38 -0.01 4.28 -2.38
N LEU A 39 -0.25 5.15 -3.35
CA LEU A 39 -0.90 6.45 -3.14
C LEU A 39 -2.42 6.29 -2.91
N GLN A 40 -3.08 5.40 -3.64
CA GLN A 40 -4.52 5.13 -3.48
C GLN A 40 -4.86 4.46 -2.14
N ARG A 41 -4.00 3.54 -1.66
CA ARG A 41 -4.17 2.93 -0.33
C ARG A 41 -4.14 3.96 0.80
N LYS A 42 -3.32 5.00 0.69
CA LYS A 42 -3.28 6.08 1.69
C LYS A 42 -4.57 6.89 1.73
N GLN A 43 -5.17 7.16 0.57
CA GLN A 43 -6.42 7.93 0.49
C GLN A 43 -7.59 7.13 1.03
N PHE A 44 -7.68 5.84 0.67
CA PHE A 44 -8.76 4.97 1.15
C PHE A 44 -8.71 4.76 2.67
N VAL A 45 -7.52 4.55 3.26
CA VAL A 45 -7.40 4.39 4.73
C VAL A 45 -7.77 5.66 5.48
N SER A 46 -7.46 6.84 4.92
CA SER A 46 -7.83 8.14 5.53
C SER A 46 -9.35 8.33 5.57
N GLU A 47 -10.05 8.01 4.48
CA GLU A 47 -11.50 8.18 4.40
C GLU A 47 -12.27 7.13 5.22
N GLN A 48 -11.76 5.91 5.31
CA GLN A 48 -12.33 4.88 6.20
C GLN A 48 -12.17 5.26 7.67
N LYS A 49 -11.05 5.87 8.07
CA LYS A 49 -10.84 6.33 9.46
C LYS A 49 -11.87 7.38 9.88
N ARG A 50 -12.22 8.30 8.97
CA ARG A 50 -13.22 9.34 9.24
C ARG A 50 -14.64 8.79 9.35
N ARG A 51 -14.97 7.74 8.58
CA ARG A 51 -16.27 7.06 8.66
C ARG A 51 -16.39 6.21 9.94
N ALA A 52 -15.34 5.46 10.28
CA ALA A 52 -15.29 4.65 11.49
C ALA A 52 -15.48 5.48 12.78
N GLN A 53 -14.97 6.70 12.82
CA GLN A 53 -15.18 7.60 13.97
C GLN A 53 -16.64 8.04 14.13
N ARG A 54 -17.35 8.30 13.02
CA ARG A 54 -18.76 8.72 13.07
C ARG A 54 -19.68 7.58 13.50
N ASP A 55 -19.43 6.36 13.01
CA ASP A 55 -20.21 5.18 13.42
C ASP A 55 -19.98 4.82 14.90
N ALA A 56 -18.76 5.03 15.41
CA ALA A 56 -18.47 4.84 16.83
C ALA A 56 -19.28 5.79 17.72
N GLU A 57 -19.38 7.07 17.38
CA GLU A 57 -20.16 8.05 18.15
C GLU A 57 -21.66 7.78 18.12
N LEU A 58 -22.20 7.36 16.96
CA LEU A 58 -23.61 6.98 16.82
C LEU A 58 -23.95 5.74 17.65
N THR A 59 -23.05 4.75 17.67
CA THR A 59 -23.23 3.52 18.47
C THR A 59 -23.20 3.83 19.97
N VAL A 60 -22.30 4.73 20.41
CA VAL A 60 -22.22 5.17 21.82
C VAL A 60 -23.45 6.01 22.22
N GLN A 61 -23.95 6.88 21.35
CA GLN A 61 -25.18 7.65 21.62
C GLN A 61 -26.43 6.76 21.61
N ALA A 62 -26.52 5.77 20.72
CA ALA A 62 -27.60 4.79 20.72
C ALA A 62 -27.60 3.96 22.01
N ALA A 63 -26.42 3.57 22.50
CA ALA A 63 -26.28 2.89 23.79
C ALA A 63 -26.70 3.81 24.96
N ARG A 64 -26.28 5.08 24.96
CA ARG A 64 -26.59 6.04 26.03
C ARG A 64 -28.07 6.43 26.07
N ARG A 65 -28.71 6.59 24.91
CA ARG A 65 -30.15 6.89 24.80
C ARG A 65 -30.99 5.74 25.35
N LYS A 66 -30.60 4.49 25.03
CA LYS A 66 -31.28 3.29 25.51
C LYS A 66 -31.24 3.18 27.04
N ASP A 67 -30.11 3.54 27.65
CA ASP A 67 -29.93 3.54 29.10
C ASP A 67 -30.74 4.63 29.81
N SER A 68 -30.84 5.83 29.21
CA SER A 68 -31.68 6.91 29.76
C SER A 68 -33.19 6.62 29.66
N HIS A 69 -33.63 5.90 28.63
CA HIS A 69 -35.04 5.55 28.47
C HIS A 69 -35.47 4.47 29.48
N SER A 70 -34.60 3.50 29.77
CA SER A 70 -34.87 2.45 30.78
C SER A 70 -34.85 2.95 32.22
N ARG A 71 -34.18 4.07 32.52
CA ARG A 71 -34.09 4.65 33.87
C ARG A 71 -35.23 5.61 34.22
N GLY A 72 -36.03 6.02 33.25
CA GLY A 72 -37.19 6.90 33.47
C GLY A 72 -38.52 6.17 33.66
N GLU A 73 -38.55 4.84 33.45
CA GLU A 73 -39.78 4.03 33.47
C GLU A 73 -39.87 3.06 34.66
N GLY A 74 -39.06 3.22 35.70
CA GLY A 74 -39.10 2.44 36.95
C GLY A 74 -39.30 3.32 38.17
#